data_AF-A0A5B9QZ78-F1
#
_entry.id   AF-A0A5B9QZ78-F1
#
_cell.length_a   1.000
_cell.length_b   1.000
_cell.length_c   1.000
_cell.angle_alpha   90.00
_cell.angle_beta   90.00
_cell.angle_gamma   90.00
#
_symmetry.space_group_name_H-M   'P 1'
#
loop_
_entity.id
_entity.type
_entity.pdbx_description
1 polymer ?
#
loop_
_entity_poly.entity_id
_entity_poly.type
_entity_poly.pdbx_seq_one_letter_code
_entity_poly.pdbx_strand_id
1 'polypeptide(L)'
;MLDRGTIEFHPLSNGTITGGTIRDGRFDIPAATGALPGEYEVRIFSTNVDVDPMPPEDLPPGPESERRPLQPERIPKRYNVESELTADIPDQGTTELAFQLDA
;
A
#
# COMPACT_ATOMS: atom_id res chain seq x y z
N MET A 1 -9.87 -12.99 5.29
CA MET A 1 -8.90 -12.96 4.18
C MET A 1 -9.29 -11.83 3.25
N LEU A 2 -8.31 -11.07 2.74
CA LEU A 2 -8.55 -9.94 1.86
C LEU A 2 -8.67 -10.43 0.42
N ASP A 3 -9.86 -10.47 -0.18
CA ASP A 3 -10.00 -10.92 -1.57
C ASP A 3 -9.50 -9.88 -2.59
N ARG A 4 -9.65 -8.58 -2.30
CA ARG A 4 -9.14 -7.49 -3.15
C ARG A 4 -8.71 -6.27 -2.34
N GLY A 5 -7.76 -5.52 -2.87
CA GLY A 5 -7.32 -4.25 -2.32
C GLY A 5 -6.11 -3.66 -3.04
N THR A 6 -5.51 -2.63 -2.46
CA THR A 6 -4.19 -2.10 -2.81
C THR A 6 -3.32 -2.06 -1.56
N ILE A 7 -2.01 -2.20 -1.75
CA ILE A 7 -1.00 -2.00 -0.72
C ILE A 7 -0.06 -0.89 -1.19
N GLU A 8 0.29 -0.01 -0.27
CA GLU A 8 1.21 1.11 -0.49
C GLU A 8 2.28 1.07 0.59
N PHE A 9 3.50 1.41 0.20
CA PHE A 9 4.68 1.52 1.03
C PHE A 9 5.12 2.97 0.97
N HIS A 10 4.93 3.67 2.09
CA HIS A 10 5.30 5.06 2.26
C HIS A 10 6.63 5.13 2.99
N PRO A 11 7.74 5.52 2.34
CA PRO A 11 9.04 5.55 3.00
C PRO A 11 9.01 6.55 4.16
N LEU A 12 9.50 6.12 5.34
CA LEU A 12 9.64 7.01 6.50
C LEU A 12 10.81 8.00 6.35
N SER A 13 11.73 7.68 5.43
CA SER A 13 12.85 8.53 5.03
C SER A 13 12.63 9.07 3.61
N ASN A 14 13.63 9.75 3.04
CA ASN A 14 13.60 10.13 1.63
C ASN A 14 13.46 8.90 0.73
N GLY A 15 12.41 8.87 -0.08
CA GLY A 15 12.16 7.79 -1.04
C GLY A 15 10.92 8.06 -1.88
N THR A 16 10.59 7.10 -2.73
CA THR A 16 9.38 7.12 -3.56
C THR A 16 8.35 6.19 -2.95
N ILE A 17 7.10 6.65 -2.89
CA ILE A 17 5.97 5.79 -2.52
C ILE A 17 5.82 4.73 -3.60
N THR A 18 5.77 3.47 -3.19
CA THR A 18 5.51 2.34 -4.09
C THR A 18 4.29 1.58 -3.62
N GLY A 19 3.66 0.80 -4.50
CA GLY A 19 2.49 0.03 -4.15
C GLY A 19 2.15 -1.00 -5.22
N GLY A 20 1.18 -1.85 -4.89
CA GLY A 20 0.68 -2.89 -5.77
C GLY A 20 -0.78 -3.20 -5.48
N THR A 21 -1.40 -3.94 -6.39
CA THR A 21 -2.77 -4.44 -6.19
C THR A 21 -2.73 -5.76 -5.43
N ILE A 22 -3.62 -5.90 -4.44
CA ILE A 22 -3.86 -7.14 -3.72
C ILE A 22 -4.97 -7.91 -4.45
N ARG A 23 -4.69 -9.17 -4.79
CA ARG A 23 -5.62 -10.15 -5.36
C ARG A 23 -5.56 -11.43 -4.53
N ASP A 24 -6.70 -11.89 -4.06
CA ASP A 24 -6.83 -13.14 -3.29
C ASP A 24 -5.84 -13.23 -2.11
N GLY A 25 -5.63 -12.09 -1.43
CA GLY A 25 -4.77 -11.96 -0.26
C GLY A 25 -3.28 -11.86 -0.58
N ARG A 26 -2.91 -11.73 -1.85
CA ARG A 26 -1.52 -11.62 -2.32
C ARG A 26 -1.33 -10.33 -3.11
N PHE A 27 -0.19 -9.69 -2.94
CA PHE A 27 0.24 -8.58 -3.78
C PHE A 27 1.52 -8.96 -4.51
N ASP A 28 1.69 -8.37 -5.69
CA ASP A 28 2.91 -8.47 -6.47
C ASP A 28 3.34 -7.05 -6.83
N ILE A 29 4.62 -6.74 -6.57
CA ILE A 29 5.21 -5.45 -6.92
C ILE A 29 6.45 -5.74 -7.77
N PRO A 30 6.47 -5.31 -9.04
CA PRO A 30 7.63 -5.50 -9.89
C PRO A 30 8.87 -4.87 -9.27
N ALA A 31 10.02 -5.56 -9.32
CA ALA A 31 11.27 -5.03 -8.78
C ALA A 31 11.67 -3.67 -9.37
N ALA A 32 11.28 -3.40 -10.63
CA ALA A 32 11.52 -2.11 -11.29
C ALA A 32 10.81 -0.93 -10.62
N THR A 33 9.68 -1.19 -9.97
CA THR A 33 8.88 -0.21 -9.21
C THR A 33 8.83 -0.56 -7.73
N GLY A 34 9.68 -1.47 -7.27
CA GLY A 34 9.66 -2.02 -5.91
C GLY A 34 10.16 -1.06 -4.85
N ALA A 35 9.99 -1.44 -3.58
CA ALA A 35 10.53 -0.67 -2.47
C ALA A 35 12.05 -0.77 -2.45
N LEU A 36 12.72 0.38 -2.34
CA LEU A 36 14.15 0.44 -2.09
C LEU A 36 14.44 0.04 -0.64
N PRO A 37 15.68 -0.35 -0.29
CA PRO A 37 16.05 -0.61 1.09
C PRO A 37 15.71 0.56 2.03
N GLY A 38 15.18 0.25 3.22
CA GLY A 38 14.78 1.21 4.24
C GLY A 38 13.47 0.87 4.95
N GLU A 39 13.07 1.74 5.88
CA GLU A 39 11.80 1.63 6.61
C GLU A 39 10.64 2.32 5.88
N TYR A 40 9.52 1.61 5.80
CA TYR A 40 8.28 2.08 5.19
C TYR A 40 7.11 1.91 6.14
N GLU A 41 6.20 2.88 6.14
CA GLU A 41 4.84 2.71 6.64
C GLU A 41 4.01 2.00 5.56
N VAL A 42 3.33 0.92 5.94
CA VAL A 42 2.56 0.10 5.02
C VAL A 42 1.10 0.47 5.15
N ARG A 43 0.46 0.91 4.06
CA ARG A 43 -0.98 1.21 4.04
C ARG A 43 -1.68 0.24 3.13
N ILE A 44 -2.67 -0.45 3.67
CA ILE A 44 -3.48 -1.41 2.94
C ILE A 44 -4.88 -0.81 2.82
N PHE A 45 -5.46 -0.93 1.64
CA PHE A 45 -6.81 -0.47 1.36
C PHE A 45 -7.57 -1.60 0.69
N SER A 46 -8.64 -2.06 1.31
CA SER A 46 -9.55 -3.07 0.78
C SER A 46 -10.86 -2.42 0.35
N THR A 47 -10.79 -1.74 -0.79
CA THR A 47 -11.97 -1.23 -1.52
C THR A 47 -12.30 -2.16 -2.69
N ASN A 48 -13.56 -2.21 -3.13
CA ASN A 48 -13.99 -3.02 -4.27
C ASN A 48 -13.59 -2.40 -5.62
N VAL A 49 -12.64 -1.45 -5.64
CA VAL A 49 -12.25 -0.75 -6.85
C VAL A 49 -10.92 -1.30 -7.34
N ASP A 50 -10.94 -1.86 -8.55
CA ASP A 50 -9.78 -2.07 -9.40
C ASP A 50 -9.19 -0.69 -9.79
N VAL A 51 -8.53 0.00 -8.85
CA VAL A 51 -7.78 1.21 -9.17
C VAL A 51 -6.35 0.78 -9.49
N ASP A 52 -6.01 0.82 -10.78
CA ASP A 52 -4.62 0.90 -11.21
C ASP A 52 -3.92 2.03 -10.42
N PRO A 53 -2.69 1.81 -9.93
CA PRO A 53 -1.91 2.87 -9.31
C PRO A 53 -1.70 3.97 -10.35
N MET A 54 -2.48 5.05 -10.24
CA MET A 54 -2.39 6.16 -11.17
C MET A 54 -1.04 6.86 -10.94
N PRO A 55 -0.22 7.09 -11.99
CA PRO A 55 1.07 7.74 -11.82
C PRO A 55 0.89 9.13 -11.19
N PRO A 56 1.80 9.55 -10.31
CA PRO A 56 1.68 10.76 -9.50
C PRO A 56 1.72 12.08 -10.31
N GLU A 57 1.81 12.03 -11.64
CA GLU A 57 2.08 13.19 -12.50
C GLU A 57 0.82 13.98 -12.94
N ASP A 58 -0.39 13.47 -12.70
CA ASP A 58 -1.64 14.11 -13.19
C ASP A 58 -2.67 14.45 -12.09
N LEU A 59 -2.25 14.45 -10.82
CA LEU A 59 -3.13 14.79 -9.70
C LEU A 59 -2.77 16.16 -9.10
N PRO A 60 -3.72 17.12 -9.01
CA PRO A 60 -3.49 18.36 -8.30
C PRO A 60 -3.18 18.05 -6.82
N PRO A 61 -2.19 18.73 -6.20
CA PRO A 61 -1.73 18.43 -4.85
C PRO A 61 -2.89 18.67 -3.88
N GLY A 62 -3.43 17.57 -3.36
CA GLY A 62 -4.50 17.55 -2.38
C GLY A 62 -4.43 16.23 -1.64
N PRO A 63 -4.90 16.15 -0.40
CA PRO A 63 -4.82 14.93 0.39
C PRO A 63 -5.55 13.81 -0.36
N GLU A 64 -4.82 12.75 -0.70
CA GLU A 64 -5.34 11.55 -1.38
C GLU A 64 -6.55 10.94 -0.65
N SER A 65 -6.69 11.26 0.65
CA SER A 65 -7.81 10.93 1.53
C SER A 65 -9.19 11.38 1.05
N GLU A 66 -9.30 12.38 0.17
CA GLU A 66 -10.60 12.94 -0.27
C GLU A 66 -11.10 12.41 -1.62
N ARG A 67 -10.32 11.60 -2.33
CA ARG A 67 -10.62 11.22 -3.74
C ARG A 67 -10.97 9.76 -3.98
N ARG A 68 -10.89 8.88 -2.98
CA ARG A 68 -11.43 7.52 -3.13
C ARG A 68 -12.92 7.49 -2.85
N PRO A 69 -13.74 6.81 -3.70
CA PRO A 69 -15.15 6.65 -3.41
C PRO A 69 -15.32 6.03 -2.02
N LEU A 70 -16.29 6.55 -1.26
CA LEU A 70 -16.73 6.18 0.09
C LEU A 70 -17.22 4.72 0.18
N GLN A 71 -16.50 3.77 -0.40
CA GLN A 71 -16.74 2.37 -0.15
C GLN A 71 -16.25 2.07 1.28
N PRO A 72 -17.05 1.35 2.08
CA PRO A 72 -16.64 1.00 3.42
C PRO A 72 -15.38 0.13 3.33
N GLU A 73 -14.29 0.63 3.91
CA GLU A 73 -13.06 -0.14 4.04
C GLU A 73 -13.39 -1.42 4.80
N ARG A 74 -12.94 -2.56 4.28
CA ARG A 74 -13.20 -3.87 4.91
C ARG A 74 -12.23 -4.20 6.03
N ILE A 75 -11.28 -3.32 6.28
CA ILE A 75 -10.24 -3.49 7.28
C ILE A 75 -10.23 -2.32 8.26
N PRO A 76 -9.81 -2.55 9.51
CA PRO A 76 -9.63 -1.50 10.51
C PRO A 76 -8.73 -0.36 10.03
N LYS A 77 -8.99 0.84 10.55
CA LYS A 77 -8.24 2.04 10.15
C LYS A 77 -6.74 2.00 10.48
N ARG A 78 -6.39 1.19 11.48
CA ARG A 78 -5.01 0.91 11.91
C ARG A 78 -4.13 0.23 10.85
N TYR A 79 -4.71 -0.13 9.70
CA TYR A 79 -4.00 -0.70 8.58
C TYR A 79 -3.98 0.22 7.36
N ASN A 80 -4.60 1.40 7.44
CA ASN A 80 -4.83 2.27 6.29
C ASN A 80 -4.48 3.76 6.56
N VAL A 81 -5.45 4.63 6.86
CA VAL A 81 -5.27 6.05 7.16
C VAL A 81 -4.56 6.31 8.48
N GLU A 82 -4.66 5.37 9.43
CA GLU A 82 -3.99 5.41 10.73
C GLU A 82 -3.04 4.22 10.83
N SER A 83 -2.31 3.91 9.75
CA SER A 83 -1.57 2.66 9.70
C SER A 83 -0.50 2.56 10.78
N GLU A 84 -0.54 1.46 11.51
CA GLU A 84 0.48 1.06 12.48
C GLU A 84 1.42 -0.01 11.89
N LEU A 85 1.21 -0.40 10.63
CA LEU A 85 2.04 -1.38 9.95
C LEU A 85 3.32 -0.74 9.43
N THR A 86 4.44 -1.38 9.72
CA THR A 86 5.75 -1.02 9.16
C THR A 86 6.37 -2.19 8.42
N ALA A 87 7.17 -1.89 7.41
CA ALA A 87 7.98 -2.84 6.69
C ALA A 87 9.42 -2.34 6.66
N ASP A 88 10.34 -3.21 7.06
CA ASP A 88 11.77 -3.02 6.88
C ASP A 88 12.21 -3.78 5.63
N ILE A 89 12.77 -3.05 4.66
CA ILE A 89 13.32 -3.61 3.43
C ILE A 89 14.84 -3.66 3.59
N PRO A 90 15.45 -4.85 3.68
CA PRO A 90 16.89 -4.97 3.87
C PRO A 90 17.65 -4.50 2.62
N ASP A 91 18.95 -4.19 2.75
CA ASP A 91 19.81 -3.74 1.64
C ASP A 91 19.87 -4.72 0.45
N GLN A 92 19.65 -6.01 0.70
CA GLN A 92 19.60 -7.04 -0.34
C GLN A 92 18.23 -7.14 -1.03
N GLY A 93 17.25 -6.34 -0.59
CA GLY A 93 15.86 -6.44 -0.96
C GLY A 93 15.14 -7.60 -0.28
N THR A 94 13.82 -7.63 -0.40
CA THR A 94 13.00 -8.79 -0.02
C THR A 94 12.07 -9.14 -1.16
N THR A 95 11.73 -10.43 -1.25
CA THR A 95 10.70 -10.95 -2.18
C THR A 95 9.48 -11.46 -1.44
N GLU A 96 9.54 -11.52 -0.11
CA GLU A 96 8.47 -12.05 0.74
C GLU A 96 8.18 -11.07 1.87
N LEU A 97 6.95 -10.56 1.88
CA LEU A 97 6.39 -9.72 2.93
C LEU A 97 4.99 -10.25 3.24
N ALA A 98 4.72 -10.47 4.53
CA ALA A 98 3.43 -10.97 4.99
C ALA A 98 2.90 -10.09 6.12
N PHE A 99 1.69 -9.58 5.93
CA PHE A 99 0.99 -8.76 6.92
C PHE A 99 -0.26 -9.51 7.37
N GLN A 100 -0.38 -9.73 8.67
CA GLN A 100 -1.56 -10.38 9.24
C GLN A 100 -2.56 -9.29 9.65
N LEU A 101 -3.73 -9.32 9.00
CA LEU A 101 -4.82 -8.39 9.28
C LEU A 101 -5.86 -9.10 10.13
N ASP A 102 -6.21 -8.52 11.28
CA ASP A 102 -7.41 -8.91 12.02
C ASP A 102 -8.64 -8.32 11.31
N ALA A 103 -9.67 -9.14 11.16
CA ALA A 103 -10.96 -8.80 10.57
C ALA A 103 -11.99 -8.48 11.66
#